data_AF-A0A7J6FJZ4-F1
#
_entry.id   AF-A0A7J6FJZ4-F1
#
_cell.length_a   1.000
_cell.length_b   1.000
_cell.length_c   1.000
_cell.angle_alpha   90.00
_cell.angle_beta   90.00
_cell.angle_gamma   90.00
#
_symmetry.space_group_name_H-M   'P 1'
#
loop_
_entity.id
_entity.type
_entity.pdbx_description
1 polymer ?
#
loop_
_entity_poly.entity_id
_entity_poly.type
_entity_poly.pdbx_seq_one_letter_code
_entity_poly.pdbx_strand_id
1 'polypeptide(L)'
;MGCLRIGYLLDWRAEAVKIDTWRRCGYGDGFPDAGVPWDYFDINVSWGSSNIARLLIERNPWDYFDIGMPYPTVFHPRSDSDVVEWQSFVQNRNRITLSSFAGATRGPIRNDFRGMLLSHCRNESDACRVVNCAGSCCSNDMSAILEGFLNSDFCLQPRGDSFTCRSIFDCMVVGSIQVELGF
;
A
#
# COMPACT_ATOMS: atom_id res chain seq x y z
N MET A 1 25.45 -8.10 7.02
CA MET A 1 24.06 -7.73 7.37
C MET A 1 23.71 -6.50 6.55
N GLY A 2 23.04 -6.69 5.41
CA GLY A 2 22.80 -5.61 4.45
C GLY A 2 21.58 -4.79 4.86
N CYS A 3 21.75 -3.48 5.03
CA CYS A 3 20.63 -2.54 5.04
C CYS A 3 19.83 -2.73 3.76
N LEU A 4 18.59 -3.21 3.88
CA LEU A 4 17.56 -3.00 2.87
C LEU A 4 17.39 -1.49 2.72
N ARG A 5 18.03 -0.92 1.71
CA ARG A 5 17.93 0.52 1.40
C ARG A 5 16.47 0.82 1.09
N ILE A 6 15.90 1.78 1.81
CA ILE A 6 14.63 2.46 1.49
C ILE A 6 14.87 3.36 0.23
N GLY A 7 15.35 2.75 -0.86
CA GLY A 7 15.51 3.41 -2.16
C GLY A 7 14.24 3.37 -3.01
N TYR A 8 13.25 2.58 -2.60
CA TYR A 8 12.08 2.24 -3.40
C TYR A 8 11.16 3.43 -3.72
N LEU A 9 11.05 4.46 -2.86
CA LEU A 9 10.11 5.56 -3.07
C LEU A 9 10.52 6.53 -4.20
N LEU A 10 11.81 6.87 -4.29
CA LEU A 10 12.34 7.72 -5.36
C LEU A 10 12.48 6.94 -6.68
N ASP A 11 12.87 5.67 -6.60
CA ASP A 11 12.94 4.78 -7.77
C ASP A 11 11.54 4.50 -8.34
N TRP A 12 10.55 4.30 -7.46
CA TRP A 12 9.14 4.16 -7.86
C TRP A 12 8.60 5.42 -8.55
N ARG A 13 8.91 6.63 -8.06
CA ARG A 13 8.54 7.88 -8.76
C ARG A 13 9.21 7.93 -10.13
N ALA A 14 10.51 7.64 -10.21
CA ALA A 14 11.28 7.67 -11.46
C ALA A 14 10.82 6.60 -12.47
N GLU A 15 10.38 5.44 -12.00
CA GLU A 15 9.86 4.35 -12.83
C GLU A 15 8.41 4.61 -13.26
N ALA A 16 7.56 5.12 -12.37
CA ALA A 16 6.21 5.55 -12.70
C ALA A 16 6.17 6.68 -13.75
N VAL A 17 7.14 7.61 -13.71
CA VAL A 17 7.32 8.67 -14.72
C VAL A 17 7.78 8.12 -16.08
N LYS A 18 8.50 7.00 -16.11
CA LYS A 18 9.03 6.38 -17.35
C LYS A 18 8.03 5.47 -18.07
N ILE A 19 6.84 5.27 -17.51
CA ILE A 19 5.81 4.44 -18.11
C ILE A 19 5.29 5.15 -19.38
N ASP A 20 5.78 4.71 -20.54
CA ASP A 20 5.46 5.22 -21.89
C ASP A 20 3.95 5.17 -22.21
N THR A 21 3.17 4.44 -21.42
CA THR A 21 1.69 4.41 -21.47
C THR A 21 1.03 5.71 -20.98
N TRP A 22 1.66 6.52 -20.12
CA TRP A 22 1.07 7.81 -19.69
C TRP A 22 0.97 8.81 -20.84
N ARG A 23 2.01 8.88 -21.68
CA ARG A 23 2.02 9.69 -22.91
C ARG A 23 0.93 9.26 -23.89
N ARG A 24 0.56 7.97 -23.93
CA ARG A 24 -0.50 7.44 -24.80
C ARG A 24 -1.90 7.89 -24.38
N CYS A 25 -2.10 8.18 -23.09
CA CYS A 25 -3.35 8.75 -22.58
C CYS A 25 -3.42 10.28 -22.70
N GLY A 26 -2.43 10.92 -23.36
CA GLY A 26 -2.38 12.37 -23.53
C GLY A 26 -1.93 13.13 -22.28
N TYR A 27 -1.46 12.42 -21.25
CA TYR A 27 -0.82 13.03 -20.09
C TYR A 27 0.66 13.23 -20.40
N GLY A 28 1.16 14.46 -20.22
CA GLY A 28 2.56 14.80 -20.45
C GLY A 28 3.53 14.03 -19.55
N ASP A 29 4.81 14.30 -19.73
CA ASP A 29 5.93 13.91 -18.87
C ASP A 29 5.88 14.52 -17.45
N GLY A 30 4.94 15.43 -17.21
CA GLY A 30 4.53 15.82 -15.88
C GLY A 30 3.62 14.75 -15.27
N PHE A 31 4.09 14.09 -14.21
CA PHE A 31 3.16 13.66 -13.16
C PHE A 31 2.22 14.83 -12.89
N PRO A 32 0.89 14.64 -12.85
CA PRO A 32 0.00 15.70 -12.40
C PRO A 32 0.58 16.23 -11.09
N ASP A 33 0.80 17.53 -11.01
CA ASP A 33 1.26 18.18 -9.79
C ASP A 33 0.50 17.57 -8.62
N ALA A 34 1.20 17.32 -7.52
CA ALA A 34 0.73 16.67 -6.30
C ALA A 34 -0.41 17.41 -5.55
N GLY A 35 -1.25 18.13 -6.29
CA GLY A 35 -2.50 18.75 -5.88
C GLY A 35 -3.72 18.21 -6.64
N VAL A 36 -3.61 17.22 -7.53
CA VAL A 36 -4.80 16.46 -7.97
C VAL A 36 -5.11 15.41 -6.91
N PRO A 37 -6.25 15.46 -6.22
CA PRO A 37 -6.66 14.39 -5.32
C PRO A 37 -6.74 13.11 -6.14
N TRP A 38 -5.89 12.13 -5.83
CA TRP A 38 -6.00 10.77 -6.39
C TRP A 38 -7.40 10.17 -6.15
N ASP A 39 -8.11 10.73 -5.18
CA ASP A 39 -9.50 10.46 -4.78
C ASP A 39 -10.55 10.78 -5.87
N TYR A 40 -10.19 11.44 -6.98
CA TYR A 40 -11.13 11.82 -8.05
C TYR A 40 -11.01 10.98 -9.33
N PHE A 41 -10.16 9.94 -9.36
CA PHE A 41 -10.20 8.97 -10.45
C PHE A 41 -11.32 7.98 -10.20
N ASP A 42 -12.48 8.26 -10.79
CA ASP A 42 -13.55 7.29 -10.96
C ASP A 42 -12.99 6.13 -11.81
N ILE A 43 -12.56 5.06 -11.14
CA ILE A 43 -12.10 3.82 -11.79
C ILE A 43 -13.33 3.21 -12.45
N ASN A 44 -13.67 3.71 -13.63
CA ASN A 44 -14.65 3.10 -14.49
C ASN A 44 -14.05 1.78 -14.99
N VAL A 45 -14.28 0.71 -14.24
CA VAL A 45 -14.02 -0.66 -14.68
C VAL A 45 -15.07 -0.99 -15.74
N SER A 46 -14.85 -0.51 -16.97
CA SER A 46 -15.68 -0.87 -18.11
C SER A 46 -15.29 -2.27 -18.58
N TRP A 47 -16.09 -3.27 -18.22
CA TRP A 47 -15.97 -4.60 -18.80
C TRP A 47 -16.45 -4.56 -20.25
N GLY A 48 -15.52 -4.67 -21.21
CA GLY A 48 -15.86 -5.13 -22.56
C GLY A 48 -15.89 -4.11 -23.71
N SER A 49 -15.32 -2.92 -23.58
CA SER A 49 -15.13 -2.00 -24.71
C SER A 49 -13.70 -2.09 -25.24
N SER A 50 -13.51 -2.76 -26.36
CA SER A 50 -12.23 -3.11 -27.00
C SER A 50 -11.39 -1.94 -27.54
N ASN A 51 -11.73 -0.70 -27.19
CA ASN A 51 -11.02 0.52 -27.59
C ASN A 51 -10.89 1.56 -26.45
N ILE A 52 -11.19 1.20 -25.20
CA ILE A 52 -11.06 2.11 -24.05
C ILE A 52 -9.88 1.68 -23.18
N ALA A 53 -8.96 2.60 -22.92
CA ALA A 53 -7.87 2.37 -21.97
C ALA A 53 -8.43 2.24 -20.54
N ARG A 54 -8.03 1.18 -19.83
CA ARG A 54 -8.45 0.89 -18.46
C ARG A 54 -7.29 1.14 -17.50
N LEU A 55 -7.58 1.92 -16.47
CA LEU A 55 -6.63 2.22 -15.39
C LEU A 55 -6.90 1.24 -14.26
N LEU A 56 -6.00 0.29 -14.04
CA LEU A 56 -6.19 -0.81 -13.09
C LEU A 56 -5.00 -0.92 -12.15
N ILE A 57 -5.28 -1.17 -10.88
CA ILE A 57 -4.25 -1.47 -9.89
C ILE A 57 -3.58 -2.83 -10.19
N GLU A 58 -4.40 -3.81 -10.59
CA GLU A 58 -3.96 -5.14 -11.02
C GLU A 58 -4.16 -5.25 -12.54
N ARG A 59 -3.20 -4.73 -13.31
CA ARG A 59 -3.27 -4.80 -14.79
C ARG A 59 -3.14 -6.23 -15.28
N ASN A 60 -3.85 -6.60 -16.35
CA ASN A 60 -3.53 -7.80 -17.11
C ASN A 60 -2.32 -7.51 -18.02
N PRO A 61 -1.15 -8.16 -17.84
CA PRO A 61 0.02 -7.91 -18.67
C PRO A 61 -0.19 -8.22 -20.15
N TRP A 62 -1.20 -9.05 -20.46
CA TRP A 62 -1.53 -9.51 -21.80
C TRP A 62 -2.56 -8.63 -22.52
N ASP A 63 -3.17 -7.68 -21.81
CA ASP A 63 -4.14 -6.77 -22.37
C ASP A 63 -3.48 -5.41 -22.65
N TYR A 64 -3.44 -5.03 -23.92
CA TYR A 64 -2.81 -3.79 -24.36
C TYR A 64 -3.51 -2.54 -23.81
N PHE A 65 -4.82 -2.64 -23.54
CA PHE A 65 -5.60 -1.52 -23.03
C PHE A 65 -5.52 -1.39 -21.50
N ASP A 66 -4.89 -2.34 -20.81
CA ASP A 66 -4.70 -2.29 -19.36
C ASP A 66 -3.44 -1.52 -18.98
N ILE A 67 -3.64 -0.40 -18.29
CA ILE A 67 -2.60 0.46 -17.77
C ILE A 67 -2.55 0.29 -16.27
N GLY A 68 -1.38 -0.09 -15.76
CA GLY A 68 -1.13 -0.25 -14.33
C GLY A 68 -1.11 1.10 -13.63
N MET A 69 -1.97 1.25 -12.62
CA MET A 69 -1.96 2.35 -11.67
C MET A 69 -1.33 1.89 -10.36
N PRO A 70 -0.59 2.76 -9.65
CA PRO A 70 -0.19 2.46 -8.29
C PRO A 70 -1.39 2.37 -7.35
N TYR A 71 -1.23 1.68 -6.22
CA TYR A 71 -2.25 1.72 -5.17
C TYR A 71 -2.41 3.15 -4.65
N PRO A 72 -3.66 3.60 -4.43
CA PRO A 72 -3.92 4.84 -3.71
C PRO A 72 -3.39 4.74 -2.28
N THR A 73 -2.31 5.47 -2.00
CA THR A 73 -1.78 5.66 -0.64
C THR A 73 -2.12 7.06 -0.17
N VAL A 74 -2.06 7.32 1.14
CA VAL A 74 -2.22 8.67 1.68
C VAL A 74 -0.98 9.56 1.49
N PHE A 75 0.10 9.02 0.93
CA PHE A 75 1.37 9.71 0.79
C PHE A 75 1.45 10.42 -0.56
N HIS A 76 1.32 11.75 -0.51
CA HIS A 76 1.29 12.62 -1.69
C HIS A 76 2.38 13.70 -1.61
N PRO A 77 3.65 13.34 -1.83
CA PRO A 77 4.75 14.31 -1.83
C PRO A 77 4.61 15.29 -3.00
N ARG A 78 4.84 16.58 -2.75
CA ARG A 78 4.81 17.64 -3.78
C ARG A 78 6.14 17.85 -4.47
N SER A 79 7.21 17.35 -3.88
CA SER A 79 8.57 17.52 -4.38
C SER A 79 9.45 16.32 -4.01
N ASP A 80 10.61 16.19 -4.67
CA ASP A 80 11.60 15.20 -4.26
C ASP A 80 12.13 15.48 -2.85
N SER A 81 12.19 16.75 -2.44
CA SER A 81 12.55 17.12 -1.06
C SER A 81 11.57 16.57 -0.04
N ASP A 82 10.26 16.54 -0.33
CA ASP A 82 9.25 15.97 0.57
C ASP A 82 9.48 14.47 0.76
N VAL A 83 9.92 13.77 -0.31
CA VAL A 83 10.25 12.34 -0.24
C VAL A 83 11.49 12.11 0.63
N VAL A 84 12.54 12.91 0.45
CA VAL A 84 13.78 12.81 1.23
C VAL A 84 13.53 13.13 2.70
N GLU A 85 12.72 14.14 2.99
CA GLU A 85 12.31 14.49 4.36
C GLU A 85 11.53 13.34 5.00
N TRP A 86 10.56 12.78 4.27
CA TRP A 86 9.79 11.62 4.74
C TRP A 86 10.67 10.39 4.98
N GLN A 87 11.59 10.07 4.07
CA GLN A 87 12.55 8.98 4.25
C GLN A 87 13.40 9.20 5.50
N SER A 88 13.87 10.42 5.73
CA SER A 88 14.65 10.78 6.93
C SER A 88 13.81 10.65 8.20
N PHE A 89 12.55 11.06 8.17
CA PHE A 89 11.60 10.89 9.28
C PHE A 89 11.40 9.41 9.62
N VAL A 90 11.13 8.57 8.62
CA VAL A 90 10.89 7.14 8.80
C VAL A 90 12.14 6.38 9.27
N GLN A 91 13.31 6.74 8.75
CA GLN A 91 14.59 6.10 9.13
C GLN A 91 15.01 6.41 10.56
N ASN A 92 14.72 7.62 11.05
CA ASN A 92 15.06 8.04 12.42
C ASN A 92 13.96 7.71 13.44
N ARG A 93 12.90 7.03 13.02
CA ARG A 93 11.79 6.66 13.90
C ARG A 93 12.21 5.53 14.84
N ASN A 94 12.01 5.72 16.15
CA ASN A 94 12.15 4.65 17.12
C ASN A 94 10.90 3.76 17.08
N ARG A 95 11.08 2.47 16.77
CA ARG A 95 10.01 1.47 16.68
C ARG A 95 9.94 0.70 17.99
N ILE A 96 8.76 0.69 18.60
CA ILE A 96 8.53 0.13 19.94
C ILE A 96 7.96 -1.29 19.90
N THR A 97 7.39 -1.69 18.78
CA THR A 97 6.77 -3.00 18.59
C THR A 97 7.47 -3.76 17.48
N LEU A 98 7.65 -5.07 17.63
CA LEU A 98 8.33 -5.87 16.63
C LEU A 98 7.49 -5.97 15.36
N SER A 99 6.21 -6.31 15.50
CA SER A 99 5.32 -6.48 14.36
C SER A 99 3.97 -5.82 14.58
N SER A 100 3.25 -5.59 13.50
CA SER A 100 1.88 -5.11 13.54
C SER A 100 0.99 -5.82 12.54
N PHE A 101 -0.26 -6.01 12.93
CA PHE A 101 -1.29 -6.58 12.11
C PHE A 101 -2.47 -5.63 12.01
N ALA A 102 -2.75 -5.12 10.81
CA ALA A 102 -3.92 -4.31 10.52
C ALA A 102 -4.99 -5.15 9.83
N GLY A 103 -6.08 -5.43 10.53
CA GLY A 103 -7.14 -6.27 9.96
C GLY A 103 -8.26 -6.64 10.90
N ALA A 104 -9.21 -7.39 10.36
CA ALA A 104 -10.35 -7.95 11.08
C ALA A 104 -10.68 -9.34 10.56
N THR A 105 -11.38 -10.13 11.36
CA THR A 105 -11.84 -11.46 10.96
C THR A 105 -12.92 -11.37 9.88
N ARG A 106 -12.91 -12.32 8.96
CA ARG A 106 -14.05 -12.55 8.06
C ARG A 106 -15.07 -13.39 8.82
N GLY A 107 -15.96 -12.70 9.55
CA GLY A 107 -16.93 -13.27 10.51
C GLY A 107 -17.35 -14.74 10.31
N PRO A 108 -17.85 -15.17 9.13
CA PRO A 108 -18.39 -16.53 8.94
C PRO A 108 -17.34 -17.64 8.71
N ILE A 109 -16.06 -17.32 8.48
CA ILE A 109 -15.04 -18.33 8.10
C ILE A 109 -14.31 -18.82 9.36
N ARG A 110 -14.61 -20.06 9.78
CA ARG A 110 -13.88 -20.75 10.85
C ARG A 110 -12.49 -21.17 10.34
N ASN A 111 -11.46 -21.03 11.18
CA ASN A 111 -10.05 -21.32 10.84
C ASN A 111 -9.49 -20.50 9.66
N ASP A 112 -9.99 -19.29 9.45
CA ASP A 112 -9.33 -18.34 8.55
C ASP A 112 -7.92 -18.03 9.09
N PHE A 113 -6.90 -18.16 8.23
CA PHE A 113 -5.51 -17.81 8.56
C PHE A 113 -5.42 -16.39 9.12
N ARG A 114 -6.22 -15.45 8.59
CA ARG A 114 -6.31 -14.08 9.11
C ARG A 114 -6.82 -14.04 10.55
N GLY A 115 -7.78 -14.90 10.90
CA GLY A 115 -8.32 -15.02 12.25
C GLY A 115 -7.31 -15.63 13.22
N MET A 116 -6.57 -16.65 12.79
CA MET A 116 -5.49 -17.26 13.58
C MET A 116 -4.33 -16.29 13.79
N LEU A 117 -3.94 -15.55 12.76
CA LEU A 117 -2.89 -14.52 12.85
C LEU A 117 -3.32 -13.40 13.81
N LEU A 118 -4.57 -12.95 13.72
CA LEU A 118 -5.11 -11.96 14.63
C LEU A 118 -5.12 -12.45 16.09
N SER A 119 -5.55 -13.70 16.35
CA SER A 119 -5.55 -14.24 17.71
C SER A 119 -4.14 -14.40 18.25
N HIS A 120 -3.20 -14.87 17.42
CA HIS A 120 -1.79 -14.98 17.80
C HIS A 120 -1.18 -13.61 18.12
N CYS A 121 -1.40 -12.61 17.26
CA CYS A 121 -0.93 -11.24 17.49
C CYS A 121 -1.53 -10.62 18.76
N ARG A 122 -2.79 -10.94 19.10
CA ARG A 122 -3.40 -10.50 20.37
C ARG A 122 -2.78 -11.17 21.60
N ASN A 123 -2.39 -12.44 21.48
CA ASN A 123 -1.77 -13.18 22.59
C ASN A 123 -0.32 -12.71 22.82
N GLU A 124 0.38 -12.34 21.75
CA GLU A 124 1.76 -11.82 21.80
C GLU A 124 1.76 -10.28 21.87
N SER A 125 1.01 -9.68 22.79
CA SER A 125 0.81 -8.22 22.85
C SER A 125 2.09 -7.40 23.05
N ASP A 126 3.13 -8.01 23.61
CA ASP A 126 4.43 -7.37 23.84
C ASP A 126 5.25 -7.24 22.54
N ALA A 127 4.99 -8.12 21.56
CA ALA A 127 5.71 -8.16 20.28
C ALA A 127 4.84 -7.72 19.09
N CYS A 128 3.52 -7.87 19.16
CA CYS A 128 2.62 -7.68 18.05
C CYS A 128 1.50 -6.68 18.35
N ARG A 129 1.46 -5.59 17.59
CA ARG A 129 0.41 -4.57 17.69
C ARG A 129 -0.74 -4.87 16.75
N VAL A 130 -1.94 -5.04 17.30
CA VAL A 130 -3.17 -5.19 16.50
C VAL A 130 -3.82 -3.83 16.23
N VAL A 131 -4.06 -3.53 14.96
CA VAL A 131 -4.95 -2.46 14.52
C VAL A 131 -6.25 -3.09 14.03
N ASN A 132 -7.32 -2.93 14.82
CA ASN A 132 -8.60 -3.57 14.56
C ASN A 132 -9.37 -2.83 13.45
N CYS A 133 -9.44 -3.44 12.28
CA CYS A 133 -10.12 -2.89 11.11
C CYS A 133 -11.57 -3.38 10.94
N ALA A 134 -12.25 -3.77 12.03
CA ALA A 134 -13.64 -4.23 11.94
C ALA A 134 -14.56 -3.07 11.55
N GLY A 135 -15.50 -3.32 10.63
CA GLY A 135 -16.42 -2.30 10.11
C GLY A 135 -15.74 -1.34 9.12
N SER A 136 -15.98 -0.03 9.26
CA SER A 136 -15.46 1.02 8.38
C SER A 136 -14.25 1.79 8.92
N CYS A 137 -13.72 1.39 10.08
CA CYS A 137 -12.67 2.14 10.78
C CYS A 137 -11.43 2.37 9.91
N CYS A 138 -10.94 1.31 9.26
CA CYS A 138 -9.75 1.37 8.39
C CYS A 138 -10.03 1.87 6.96
N SER A 139 -11.31 2.09 6.61
CA SER A 139 -11.69 2.66 5.31
C SER A 139 -11.79 4.18 5.38
N ASN A 140 -12.26 4.71 6.52
CA ASN A 140 -12.51 6.14 6.72
C ASN A 140 -11.35 6.84 7.43
N ASP A 141 -10.63 6.14 8.30
CA ASP A 141 -9.52 6.68 9.07
C ASP A 141 -8.31 5.75 9.00
N MET A 142 -7.28 6.19 8.29
CA MET A 142 -6.05 5.44 8.09
C MET A 142 -4.97 5.78 9.10
N SER A 143 -5.17 6.80 9.93
CA SER A 143 -4.17 7.24 10.91
C SER A 143 -3.75 6.09 11.81
N ALA A 144 -4.71 5.29 12.30
CA ALA A 144 -4.45 4.14 13.16
C ALA A 144 -3.60 3.05 12.49
N ILE A 145 -3.77 2.83 11.17
CA ILE A 145 -2.99 1.86 10.41
C ILE A 145 -1.55 2.36 10.25
N LEU A 146 -1.41 3.61 9.79
CA LEU A 146 -0.11 4.23 9.54
C LEU A 146 0.69 4.36 10.83
N GLU A 147 0.07 4.79 11.93
CA GLU A 147 0.72 4.83 13.24
C GLU A 147 1.09 3.43 13.74
N GLY A 148 0.24 2.43 13.50
CA GLY A 148 0.55 1.04 13.82
C GLY A 148 1.82 0.57 13.12
N PHE A 149 1.93 0.84 11.82
CA PHE A 149 3.08 0.45 11.01
C PHE A 149 4.32 1.32 11.26
N LEU A 150 4.18 2.63 11.48
CA LEU A 150 5.28 3.55 11.80
C LEU A 150 5.99 3.16 13.09
N ASN A 151 5.26 2.61 14.06
CA ASN A 151 5.81 2.21 15.34
C ASN A 151 6.31 0.75 15.35
N SER A 152 6.19 0.01 14.23
CA SER A 152 6.50 -1.41 14.15
C SER A 152 7.58 -1.76 13.13
N ASP A 153 8.50 -2.68 13.45
CA ASP A 153 9.54 -3.10 12.49
C ASP A 153 8.98 -3.87 11.30
N PHE A 154 8.02 -4.76 11.56
CA PHE A 154 7.39 -5.61 10.57
C PHE A 154 5.89 -5.32 10.44
N CYS A 155 5.37 -5.42 9.21
CA CYS A 155 3.93 -5.42 8.95
C CYS A 155 3.52 -6.80 8.44
N LEU A 156 2.54 -7.41 9.11
CA LEU A 156 2.06 -8.74 8.80
C LEU A 156 0.96 -8.64 7.73
N GLN A 157 1.22 -9.22 6.55
CA GLN A 157 0.34 -9.14 5.39
C GLN A 157 -0.17 -10.56 5.05
N PRO A 158 -1.27 -11.03 5.68
CA PRO A 158 -1.89 -12.27 5.24
C PRO A 158 -2.50 -12.09 3.85
N ARG A 159 -2.59 -13.18 3.10
CA ARG A 159 -3.23 -13.17 1.78
C ARG A 159 -4.66 -12.59 1.85
N GLY A 160 -4.91 -11.58 1.02
CA GLY A 160 -6.21 -10.92 0.88
C GLY A 160 -7.09 -11.56 -0.20
N ASP A 161 -8.16 -10.85 -0.58
CA ASP A 161 -9.05 -11.26 -1.69
C ASP A 161 -8.47 -10.94 -3.07
N SER A 162 -7.48 -10.05 -3.14
CA SER A 162 -6.78 -9.63 -4.35
C SER A 162 -5.31 -10.05 -4.31
N PHE A 163 -4.64 -10.04 -5.47
CA PHE A 163 -3.22 -10.41 -5.57
C PHE A 163 -2.31 -9.42 -4.86
N THR A 164 -2.76 -8.17 -4.78
CA THR A 164 -2.10 -7.06 -4.13
C THR A 164 -3.05 -6.40 -3.15
N CYS A 165 -2.53 -5.75 -2.11
CA CYS A 165 -3.35 -5.14 -1.04
C CYS A 165 -2.80 -3.75 -0.72
N ARG A 166 -3.69 -2.79 -0.46
CA ARG A 166 -3.31 -1.42 -0.09
C ARG A 166 -2.34 -1.36 1.10
N SER A 167 -2.56 -2.24 2.09
CA SER A 167 -1.75 -2.34 3.30
C SER A 167 -0.27 -2.66 3.05
N ILE A 168 0.05 -3.31 1.93
CA ILE A 168 1.43 -3.55 1.49
C ILE A 168 2.11 -2.22 1.15
N PHE A 169 1.42 -1.35 0.41
CA PHE A 169 1.93 -0.04 0.00
C PHE A 169 2.05 0.91 1.18
N ASP A 170 1.05 0.94 2.07
CA ASP A 170 1.13 1.75 3.29
C ASP A 170 2.31 1.33 4.17
N CYS A 171 2.58 0.02 4.25
CA CYS A 171 3.74 -0.51 4.97
C CYS A 171 5.08 -0.10 4.34
N MET A 172 5.17 -0.10 3.01
CA MET A 172 6.36 0.39 2.30
C MET A 172 6.57 1.89 2.53
N VAL A 173 5.50 2.69 2.46
CA VAL A 173 5.54 4.15 2.67
C VAL A 173 6.10 4.49 4.05
N VAL A 174 5.66 3.79 5.09
CA VAL A 174 6.11 4.00 6.48
C VAL A 174 7.40 3.25 6.82
N GLY A 175 8.06 2.63 5.82
CA GLY A 175 9.33 1.92 5.94
C GLY A 175 9.33 0.75 6.91
N SER A 176 8.16 0.14 7.14
CA SER A 176 8.06 -1.13 7.86
C SER A 176 8.34 -2.29 6.88
N ILE A 177 8.92 -3.38 7.37
CA ILE A 177 9.28 -4.52 6.54
C ILE A 177 8.05 -5.39 6.30
N GLN A 178 7.67 -5.56 5.03
CA GLN A 178 6.57 -6.43 4.64
C GLN A 178 6.89 -7.90 4.86
N VAL A 179 6.02 -8.58 5.60
CA VAL A 179 6.05 -10.04 5.78
C VAL A 179 4.77 -10.61 5.18
N GLU A 180 4.89 -11.14 3.97
CA GLU A 180 3.81 -11.85 3.31
C GLU A 180 3.62 -13.21 3.96
N LEU A 181 2.38 -13.49 4.38
CA LEU A 181 2.03 -14.73 5.05
C LEU A 181 0.94 -15.45 4.23
N GLY A 182 1.37 -16.49 3.50
CA GLY A 182 0.52 -17.36 2.71
C GLY A 182 1.30 -18.55 2.16
N PHE A 183 0.63 -19.70 2.04
CA PHE A 183 1.04 -20.84 1.21
C PHE A 183 0.10 -20.93 0.00
#